data_AF-A0A8H6MA64-F1
#
_entry.id   AF-A0A8H6MA64-F1
#
_cell.length_a   1.000
_cell.length_b   1.000
_cell.length_c   1.000
_cell.angle_alpha   90.00
_cell.angle_beta   90.00
_cell.angle_gamma   90.00
#
_symmetry.space_group_name_H-M   'P 1'
#
loop_
_entity.id
_entity.type
_entity.pdbx_description
1 polymer ?
#
loop_
_entity_poly.entity_id
_entity_poly.type
_entity_poly.pdbx_seq_one_letter_code
_entity_poly.pdbx_strand_id
1 'polypeptide(L)' 'MASTDLAATYAALILADDGIEITADKINALTSAANVDIEPIWASLLAKALEGKNEVPKAEEKVEEKEESDDDMGFGLFD' A
#
# COMPACT_ATOMS: atom_id res chain seq x y z
N MET A 1 -3.33 6.20 -15.84
CA MET A 1 -4.53 6.24 -14.99
C MET A 1 -4.37 5.37 -13.75
N ALA A 2 -3.78 4.16 -13.81
CA ALA A 2 -3.63 3.32 -12.61
C ALA A 2 -2.37 3.60 -11.74
N SER A 3 -1.28 4.13 -12.31
CA SER A 3 0.01 4.21 -11.59
C SER A 3 0.11 5.30 -10.53
N THR A 4 -0.49 6.48 -10.77
CA THR A 4 -0.42 7.64 -9.87
C THR A 4 -1.30 7.46 -8.63
N ASP A 5 -2.53 6.96 -8.82
CA ASP A 5 -3.48 6.76 -7.74
C ASP A 5 -3.00 5.64 -6.81
N LEU A 6 -2.43 4.58 -7.38
CA LEU A 6 -1.77 3.53 -6.62
C LEU A 6 -0.57 4.06 -5.83
N ALA A 7 0.30 4.86 -6.44
CA ALA A 7 1.45 5.45 -5.75
C ALA A 7 1.02 6.32 -4.55
N ALA A 8 -0.06 7.10 -4.68
CA ALA A 8 -0.61 7.88 -3.55
C ALA A 8 -1.13 6.98 -2.42
N THR A 9 -1.81 5.88 -2.74
CA THR A 9 -2.28 4.91 -1.74
C THR A 9 -1.14 4.15 -1.05
N TYR A 10 -0.11 3.73 -1.78
CA TYR A 10 1.07 3.10 -1.18
C TYR A 10 1.84 4.07 -0.31
N ALA A 11 2.03 5.32 -0.74
CA ALA A 11 2.63 6.37 0.10
C ALA A 11 1.84 6.58 1.40
N ALA A 12 0.51 6.57 1.34
CA ALA A 12 -0.33 6.67 2.53
C ALA A 12 -0.23 5.45 3.45
N LEU A 13 -0.14 4.24 2.89
CA LEU A 13 0.04 3.00 3.66
C LEU A 13 1.41 2.94 4.37
N ILE A 14 2.49 3.33 3.69
CA ILE A 14 3.83 3.39 4.29
C ILE A 14 3.84 4.36 5.48
N LEU A 15 3.24 5.53 5.32
CA LEU A 15 3.13 6.50 6.42
C LEU A 15 2.29 5.96 7.59
N ALA A 16 1.25 5.18 7.30
CA ALA A 16 0.45 4.51 8.32
C ALA A 16 1.24 3.42 9.07
N ASP A 17 2.00 2.61 8.35
CA ASP A 17 2.84 1.53 8.92
C ASP A 17 3.96 2.10 9.81
N ASP A 18 4.56 3.23 9.40
CA ASP A 18 5.57 3.95 10.16
C ASP A 18 5.00 4.75 11.35
N GLY A 19 3.66 4.78 11.51
CA GLY A 19 2.98 5.56 12.56
C GLY A 19 3.17 7.08 12.41
N ILE A 20 3.49 7.54 11.20
CA ILE A 20 3.73 8.93 10.87
C ILE A 20 2.41 9.55 10.38
N GLU A 21 2.07 10.73 10.88
CA GLU A 21 0.86 11.43 10.43
C GLU A 21 0.83 11.61 8.91
N ILE A 22 -0.25 11.14 8.28
CA ILE A 22 -0.46 11.18 6.84
C ILE A 22 -0.83 12.61 6.42
N THR A 23 0.17 13.38 5.98
CA THR A 23 -0.02 14.75 5.49
C THR A 23 0.26 14.85 3.99
N ALA A 24 -0.37 15.83 3.33
CA ALA A 24 -0.20 16.04 1.89
C ALA A 24 1.27 16.27 1.50
N ASP A 25 2.04 16.97 2.33
CA ASP A 25 3.46 17.25 2.09
C ASP A 25 4.30 15.97 2.07
N LYS A 26 4.01 15.02 2.95
CA LYS A 26 4.74 13.73 3.02
C LYS A 26 4.38 12.82 1.86
N ILE A 27 3.11 12.79 1.45
CA ILE A 27 2.67 12.06 0.26
C ILE A 27 3.41 12.61 -0.96
N ASN A 28 3.45 13.93 -1.14
CA ASN A 28 4.16 14.58 -2.26
C ASN A 28 5.69 14.34 -2.21
N ALA A 29 6.28 14.27 -1.02
CA ALA A 29 7.70 13.97 -0.85
C ALA A 29 8.03 12.52 -1.27
N LEU A 30 7.19 11.56 -0.91
CA LEU A 30 7.38 10.15 -1.30
C LEU A 30 7.20 9.95 -2.80
N THR A 31 6.27 10.68 -3.40
CA THR A 31 5.91 10.48 -4.80
C THR A 31 6.90 11.21 -5.71
N SER A 32 7.44 12.34 -5.28
CA SER A 32 8.60 12.99 -5.92
C SER A 32 9.88 12.15 -5.81
N ALA A 33 10.12 11.49 -4.67
CA ALA A 33 11.23 10.54 -4.54
C ALA A 33 11.09 9.34 -5.49
N ALA A 34 9.86 8.90 -5.77
CA ALA A 34 9.55 7.84 -6.72
C ALA A 34 9.53 8.30 -8.19
N ASN A 35 9.77 9.59 -8.48
CA ASN A 35 9.61 10.20 -9.80
C ASN A 35 8.19 9.99 -10.40
N VAL A 36 7.17 10.02 -9.56
CA VAL A 36 5.76 9.89 -9.96
C VAL A 36 5.06 11.24 -9.80
N ASP A 37 4.57 11.78 -10.90
CA ASP A 37 3.78 13.00 -10.92
C ASP A 37 2.36 12.71 -10.41
N ILE A 38 2.05 13.16 -9.19
CA ILE A 38 0.72 13.04 -8.60
C ILE A 38 0.09 14.42 -8.54
N GLU A 39 -1.20 14.51 -8.89
CA GLU A 39 -1.92 15.76 -8.75
C GLU A 39 -2.11 16.07 -7.25
N PRO A 40 -1.84 17.31 -6.80
CA PRO A 40 -1.89 17.68 -5.38
C PRO A 40 -3.27 17.49 -4.76
N ILE A 41 -4.32 17.44 -5.57
CA ILE A 41 -5.69 17.15 -5.14
C ILE A 41 -5.75 15.77 -4.46
N TRP A 42 -5.07 14.75 -4.99
CA TRP A 42 -5.05 13.40 -4.42
C TRP A 42 -4.40 13.36 -3.05
N ALA A 43 -3.24 14.02 -2.88
CA ALA A 43 -2.57 14.11 -1.60
C ALA A 43 -3.44 14.79 -0.53
N SER A 44 -4.14 15.86 -0.91
CA SER A 44 -5.06 16.57 -0.02
C SER A 44 -6.32 15.77 0.33
N LEU A 45 -6.82 14.97 -0.61
CA LEU A 45 -7.99 14.12 -0.41
C LEU A 45 -7.63 12.96 0.52
N LEU A 46 -6.50 12.29 0.31
CA LEU A 46 -6.01 11.21 1.16
C LEU A 46 -5.73 11.67 2.58
N ALA A 47 -5.06 12.82 2.75
CA ALA A 47 -4.84 13.40 4.07
C ALA A 47 -6.16 13.60 4.83
N LYS A 48 -7.15 14.25 4.20
CA LYS A 48 -8.49 14.46 4.81
C LYS A 48 -9.29 13.18 5.02
N ALA A 49 -9.14 12.20 4.13
CA ALA A 49 -9.88 10.94 4.21
C ALA A 49 -9.36 10.02 5.33
N LEU A 50 -8.09 10.18 5.70
CA LEU A 50 -7.38 9.39 6.70
C LEU A 50 -7.17 10.15 8.02
N GLU A 51 -7.42 11.46 8.06
CA GLU A 51 -7.62 12.23 9.29
C GLU A 51 -8.64 11.52 10.20
N GLY A 52 -8.18 11.06 11.37
CA GLY A 52 -9.01 10.36 12.36
C GLY A 52 -9.21 8.86 12.14
N LYS A 53 -8.58 8.24 11.13
CA LYS A 53 -8.60 6.78 10.90
C LYS A 53 -7.29 6.06 11.27
N ASN A 54 -6.32 6.78 11.82
CA ASN A 54 -4.99 6.25 12.20
C ASN A 54 -4.99 5.31 13.43
N GLU A 55 -6.16 4.82 13.86
CA GLU A 55 -6.31 3.84 14.93
C GLU A 55 -6.75 2.50 14.35
N VAL A 56 -5.91 1.90 13.49
CA VAL A 56 -6.05 0.47 13.19
C VAL A 56 -5.01 -0.24 14.05
N PRO A 57 -5.42 -1.13 14.97
CA PRO A 57 -4.50 -1.89 15.80
C PRO A 57 -3.56 -2.67 14.89
N LYS A 58 -2.27 -2.54 15.19
CA LYS A 58 -1.18 -3.36 14.67
C LYS A 58 -1.63 -4.83 14.60
N ALA A 59 -1.96 -5.30 13.40
CA ALA A 59 -2.08 -6.72 13.12
C ALA A 59 -0.75 -7.15 12.51
N GLU A 60 0.27 -7.31 13.36
CA GLU A 60 1.46 -8.07 13.02
C GLU A 60 1.09 -9.57 12.95
N GLU A 61 1.52 -10.20 11.85
CA GLU A 61 1.92 -11.60 11.67
C GLU A 61 0.89 -12.75 11.67
N LYS A 62 0.68 -13.32 10.48
CA LYS A 62 0.97 -14.72 10.05
C LYS A 62 0.66 -14.76 8.54
N VAL A 63 1.55 -15.11 7.62
CA VAL A 63 2.36 -16.35 7.56
C VAL A 63 3.58 -16.10 6.66
N GLU A 64 4.78 -16.27 7.21
CA GLU A 64 5.94 -16.73 6.44
C GLU A 64 5.89 -18.26 6.34
N GLU A 65 5.96 -18.74 5.10
CA GLU A 65 6.48 -19.99 4.54
C GLU A 65 6.40 -21.32 5.34
N LYS A 66 5.69 -22.29 4.74
CA LYS A 66 6.07 -23.70 4.75
C LYS A 66 6.33 -24.15 3.31
N GLU A 67 7.63 -24.26 3.01
CA GLU A 67 8.30 -25.37 2.32
C GLU A 67 7.45 -26.31 1.45
N GLU A 68 7.83 -26.36 0.16
CA GLU A 68 8.02 -27.54 -0.68
C GLU A 68 7.19 -28.80 -0.36
N SER A 69 6.16 -29.04 -1.18
CA SER A 69 5.81 -30.40 -1.66
C SER A 69 5.13 -30.32 -3.03
N ASP A 70 5.95 -30.04 -4.04
CA ASP A 70 6.23 -30.90 -5.21
C ASP A 70 5.35 -32.15 -5.50
N ASP A 71 4.02 -32.15 -5.32
CA ASP A 71 3.20 -33.35 -5.61
C ASP A 71 1.80 -33.12 -6.21
N ASP A 72 1.47 -31.92 -6.70
CA ASP A 72 0.17 -31.66 -7.36
C ASP A 72 0.30 -31.03 -8.76
N MET A 73 1.34 -31.43 -9.50
CA MET A 73 1.25 -31.50 -10.98
C MET A 73 0.39 -32.70 -11.40
N GLY A 74 -0.82 -32.80 -10.81
CA GLY A 74 -1.88 -33.71 -11.18
C GLY A 74 -2.39 -33.37 -12.58
N PHE A 75 -1.63 -33.84 -13.57
CA PHE A 75 -2.03 -34.07 -14.94
C PHE A 75 -3.34 -34.88 -14.95
N GLY A 76 -4.49 -34.20 -14.95
CA GLY A 76 -5.77 -34.88 -14.84
C GLY A 76 -7.00 -33.99 -15.01
N LEU A 77 -6.90 -32.85 -15.71
CA LEU A 77 -8.07 -32.04 -16.04
C LEU A 77 -8.01 -31.49 -17.48
N PHE A 78 -7.55 -32.34 -18.39
CA PHE A 78 -8.05 -32.37 -19.76
C PHE A 78 -9.03 -33.55 -19.85
N ASP A 79 -10.29 -33.28 -19.53
CA ASP A 79 -11.42 -33.77 -20.30
C ASP A 79 -11.93 -32.58 -21.14
#